data_AF-A0A966Y423-F1
#
_entry.id   AF-A0A966Y423-F1
#
_cell.length_a   1.000
_cell.length_b   1.000
_cell.length_c   1.000
_cell.angle_alpha   90.00
_cell.angle_beta   90.00
_cell.angle_gamma   90.00
#
_symmetry.space_group_name_H-M   'P 1'
#
loop_
_entity.id
_entity.type
_entity.pdbx_description
1 polymer ?
#
loop_
_entity_poly.entity_id
_entity_poly.type
_entity_poly.pdbx_seq_one_letter_code
_entity_poly.pdbx_strand_id
1 'polypeptide(L)'
;TITRIGGKSFDQEGYDLMGLICGSEGLLGVVTEVTVKILKKPEVVKAALIGFPSIQEGGDAASEIISSGIVPAGMEIMDKALIDATDNFSKAGYPRDAELLVIVELDGTESEVNELLKKVSEIAKKNNCSSLKLSKNEKERLSFWAGRKAAFPACGAMAPDYYCMDGVIPRGKLSQTLLEIQKLSKKYNLPVANCFHAGDGNLHPLIMFDGSDKEQLRKTEEFGAEILKTCVRLGGVISGEHGIGIEKRELMCEMFNDKDIQQQLDIKQSLDEKNLLNPGKVYPILKKCVEEGRVHVHKTENKFPDLPRF
;
A
#
# COMPACT_ATOMS: atom_id res chain seq x y z
N THR A 1 27.85 18.19 -8.14
CA THR A 1 27.50 18.52 -9.53
C THR A 1 26.00 18.68 -9.63
N ILE A 2 25.51 19.60 -10.46
CA ILE A 2 24.08 19.71 -10.79
C ILE A 2 23.88 19.02 -12.14
N THR A 3 22.96 18.06 -12.19
CA THR A 3 22.67 17.25 -13.39
C THR A 3 21.18 17.33 -13.70
N ARG A 4 20.83 17.46 -14.98
CA ARG A 4 19.44 17.39 -15.46
C ARG A 4 19.21 16.00 -16.05
N ILE A 5 18.20 15.30 -15.54
CA ILE A 5 17.77 13.97 -15.97
C ILE A 5 16.32 14.11 -16.47
N GLY A 6 15.97 13.43 -17.56
CA GLY A 6 14.63 13.57 -18.13
C GLY A 6 14.44 14.88 -18.90
N GLY A 7 13.19 15.16 -19.26
CA GLY A 7 12.86 16.28 -20.14
C GLY A 7 11.38 16.36 -20.45
N LYS A 8 11.04 17.09 -21.51
CA LYS A 8 9.64 17.24 -21.96
C LYS A 8 9.16 16.08 -22.85
N SER A 9 10.07 15.25 -23.33
CA SER A 9 9.77 14.03 -24.08
C SER A 9 9.53 12.86 -23.14
N PHE A 10 8.71 11.89 -23.57
CA PHE A 10 8.49 10.65 -22.82
C PHE A 10 9.68 9.69 -22.88
N ASP A 11 10.52 9.83 -23.89
CA ASP A 11 11.67 8.95 -24.16
C ASP A 11 12.96 9.77 -24.28
N GLN A 12 14.08 9.14 -23.96
CA GLN A 12 15.44 9.70 -24.02
C GLN A 12 16.46 8.67 -24.49
N GLU A 13 17.50 9.13 -25.19
CA GLU A 13 18.61 8.26 -25.58
C GLU A 13 19.41 7.78 -24.36
N GLY A 14 19.82 6.51 -24.37
CA GLY A 14 20.68 5.93 -23.33
C GLY A 14 19.92 5.14 -22.26
N TYR A 15 20.47 5.12 -21.05
CA TYR A 15 19.87 4.40 -19.90
C TYR A 15 18.77 5.22 -19.23
N ASP A 16 17.79 4.53 -18.65
CA ASP A 16 16.74 5.15 -17.83
C ASP A 16 17.27 5.60 -16.47
N LEU A 17 17.98 6.72 -16.44
CA LEU A 17 18.45 7.36 -15.21
C LEU A 17 17.29 7.97 -14.41
N MET A 18 16.14 8.25 -15.04
CA MET A 18 14.98 8.77 -14.34
C MET A 18 14.37 7.71 -13.43
N GLY A 19 14.23 6.47 -13.93
CA GLY A 19 13.82 5.31 -13.15
C GLY A 19 14.74 5.02 -11.96
N LEU A 20 16.04 5.35 -12.05
CA LEU A 20 16.99 5.19 -10.95
C LEU A 20 16.79 6.21 -9.82
N ILE A 21 16.45 7.46 -10.17
CA ILE A 21 16.27 8.55 -9.20
C ILE A 21 14.85 8.53 -8.59
N CYS A 22 13.84 8.15 -9.38
CA CYS A 22 12.48 8.01 -8.89
C CYS A 22 12.40 6.89 -7.85
N GLY A 23 11.98 7.21 -6.63
CA GLY A 23 11.93 6.26 -5.53
C GLY A 23 13.27 6.02 -4.82
N SER A 24 14.34 6.77 -5.17
CA SER A 24 15.65 6.59 -4.53
C SER A 24 15.69 7.09 -3.07
N GLU A 25 14.60 7.66 -2.55
CA GLU A 25 14.49 8.19 -1.18
C GLU A 25 15.66 9.10 -0.77
N GLY A 26 16.19 9.91 -1.69
CA GLY A 26 17.32 10.80 -1.41
C GLY A 26 18.69 10.12 -1.23
N LEU A 27 18.81 8.83 -1.54
CA LEU A 27 20.08 8.09 -1.47
C LEU A 27 21.03 8.41 -2.63
N LEU A 28 20.51 8.81 -3.79
CA LEU A 28 21.30 8.97 -5.02
C LEU A 28 21.45 10.43 -5.45
N GLY A 29 20.76 11.36 -4.78
CA GLY A 29 20.86 12.78 -5.05
C GLY A 29 19.80 13.59 -4.32
N VAL A 30 19.88 14.90 -4.47
CA VAL A 30 18.86 15.85 -3.99
C VAL A 30 18.12 16.41 -5.20
N VAL A 31 16.81 16.16 -5.29
CA VAL A 31 15.97 16.68 -6.37
C VAL A 31 15.63 18.14 -6.08
N THR A 32 16.00 19.04 -6.98
CA THR A 32 15.78 20.50 -6.82
C THR A 32 14.67 21.04 -7.73
N GLU A 33 14.41 20.40 -8.87
CA GLU A 33 13.39 20.78 -9.83
C GLU A 33 12.73 19.52 -10.42
N VAL A 34 11.44 19.61 -10.76
CA VAL A 34 10.72 18.52 -11.43
C VAL A 34 9.92 19.06 -12.62
N THR A 35 9.85 18.27 -13.70
CA THR A 35 8.95 18.52 -14.83
C THR A 35 7.91 17.40 -14.83
N VAL A 36 6.62 17.76 -14.78
CA VAL A 36 5.51 16.79 -14.70
C VAL A 36 4.52 17.01 -15.84
N LYS A 37 3.87 15.93 -16.27
CA LYS A 37 2.76 15.99 -17.22
C LYS A 37 1.49 16.45 -16.49
N ILE A 38 0.83 17.48 -17.01
CA ILE A 38 -0.47 17.93 -16.51
C ILE A 38 -1.56 17.30 -17.39
N LEU A 39 -2.57 16.69 -16.75
CA LEU A 39 -3.72 16.11 -17.44
C LEU A 39 -4.88 17.10 -17.51
N LYS A 40 -5.72 16.97 -18.53
CA LYS A 40 -6.95 17.75 -18.64
C LYS A 40 -7.92 17.31 -17.54
N LYS A 41 -8.60 18.26 -16.90
CA LYS A 41 -9.69 17.96 -15.97
C LYS A 41 -10.81 17.20 -16.71
N PRO A 42 -11.32 16.10 -16.16
CA PRO A 42 -12.45 15.37 -16.74
C PRO A 42 -13.72 16.23 -16.78
N GLU A 43 -14.64 15.90 -17.69
CA GLU A 43 -15.92 16.62 -17.84
C GLU A 43 -16.84 16.35 -16.65
N VAL A 44 -16.95 15.07 -16.25
CA VAL A 44 -17.71 14.65 -15.07
C VAL A 44 -16.91 13.66 -14.23
N VAL A 45 -17.24 13.61 -12.94
CA VAL A 45 -16.76 12.60 -11.99
C VAL A 45 -17.95 12.12 -11.17
N LYS A 46 -18.13 10.80 -11.05
CA LYS A 46 -19.20 10.18 -10.25
C LYS A 46 -18.62 9.03 -9.44
N ALA A 47 -19.23 8.77 -8.28
CA ALA A 47 -18.80 7.68 -7.40
C ALA A 47 -19.96 6.71 -7.09
N ALA A 48 -19.61 5.44 -6.92
CA ALA A 48 -20.46 4.40 -6.37
C ALA A 48 -19.93 4.00 -4.99
N LEU A 49 -20.81 3.93 -4.00
CA LEU A 49 -20.57 3.42 -2.65
C LEU A 49 -21.30 2.08 -2.53
N ILE A 50 -20.56 1.00 -2.31
CA ILE A 50 -21.06 -0.37 -2.44
C ILE A 50 -20.72 -1.17 -1.18
N GLY A 51 -21.72 -1.64 -0.45
CA GLY A 51 -21.54 -2.51 0.71
C GLY A 51 -21.72 -3.97 0.33
N PHE A 52 -20.93 -4.85 0.96
CA PHE A 52 -20.98 -6.30 0.77
C PHE A 52 -21.13 -7.03 2.11
N PRO A 53 -21.85 -8.16 2.16
CA PRO A 53 -22.06 -8.90 3.39
C PRO A 53 -20.85 -9.77 3.79
N SER A 54 -19.84 -9.89 2.94
CA SER A 54 -18.57 -10.54 3.28
C SER A 54 -17.37 -9.91 2.58
N ILE A 55 -16.18 -10.13 3.16
CA ILE A 55 -14.89 -9.74 2.57
C ILE A 55 -14.68 -10.39 1.20
N GLN A 56 -15.07 -11.67 1.06
CA GLN A 56 -14.87 -12.42 -0.16
C GLN A 56 -15.67 -11.81 -1.32
N GLU A 57 -16.97 -11.55 -1.10
CA GLU A 57 -17.85 -10.98 -2.13
C GLU A 57 -17.41 -9.57 -2.56
N GLY A 58 -17.03 -8.72 -1.61
CA GLY A 58 -16.57 -7.37 -1.94
C GLY A 58 -15.19 -7.35 -2.62
N GLY A 59 -14.28 -8.23 -2.20
CA GLY A 59 -12.97 -8.35 -2.84
C GLY A 59 -13.03 -8.97 -4.24
N ASP A 60 -13.94 -9.92 -4.45
CA ASP A 60 -14.21 -10.52 -5.76
C ASP A 60 -14.86 -9.51 -6.70
N ALA A 61 -15.80 -8.69 -6.20
CA ALA A 61 -16.37 -7.58 -6.97
C ALA A 61 -15.31 -6.57 -7.41
N ALA A 62 -14.41 -6.14 -6.51
CA ALA A 62 -13.33 -5.22 -6.85
C ALA A 62 -12.38 -5.83 -7.92
N SER A 63 -12.05 -7.12 -7.77
CA SER A 63 -11.24 -7.85 -8.76
C SER A 63 -11.94 -7.95 -10.11
N GLU A 64 -13.25 -8.26 -10.11
CA GLU A 64 -14.05 -8.41 -11.32
C GLU A 64 -14.18 -7.08 -12.09
N ILE A 65 -14.39 -5.95 -11.39
CA ILE A 65 -14.40 -4.60 -11.98
C ILE A 65 -13.13 -4.37 -12.80
N ILE A 66 -11.95 -4.56 -12.20
CA ILE A 66 -10.67 -4.34 -12.89
C ILE A 66 -10.47 -5.35 -14.03
N SER A 67 -10.76 -6.63 -13.79
CA SER A 67 -10.58 -7.67 -14.80
C SER A 67 -11.52 -7.52 -16.01
N SER A 68 -12.62 -6.79 -15.85
CA SER A 68 -13.57 -6.44 -16.92
C SER A 68 -13.07 -5.26 -17.79
N GLY A 69 -11.85 -4.78 -17.56
CA GLY A 69 -11.25 -3.66 -18.29
C GLY A 69 -11.72 -2.28 -17.85
N ILE A 70 -12.43 -2.19 -16.71
CA ILE A 70 -12.80 -0.92 -16.11
C ILE A 70 -11.58 -0.42 -15.34
N VAL A 71 -11.12 0.80 -15.65
CA VAL A 71 -10.04 1.47 -14.93
C VAL A 71 -10.65 2.68 -14.20
N PRO A 72 -10.99 2.54 -12.91
CA PRO A 72 -11.53 3.63 -12.11
C PRO A 72 -10.49 4.73 -11.90
N ALA A 73 -10.95 5.97 -11.77
CA ALA A 73 -10.12 7.09 -11.30
C ALA A 73 -9.66 6.89 -9.85
N GLY A 74 -10.48 6.18 -9.07
CA GLY A 74 -10.11 5.67 -7.75
C GLY A 74 -10.96 4.46 -7.39
N MET A 75 -10.37 3.47 -6.73
CA MET A 75 -11.12 2.34 -6.20
C MET A 75 -10.56 1.94 -4.85
N GLU A 76 -11.35 2.15 -3.81
CA GLU A 76 -10.94 1.95 -2.42
C GLU A 76 -11.79 0.89 -1.76
N ILE A 77 -11.22 0.17 -0.81
CA ILE A 77 -11.98 -0.67 0.11
C ILE A 77 -11.73 -0.33 1.56
N MET A 78 -12.74 -0.59 2.39
CA MET A 78 -12.67 -0.49 3.85
C MET A 78 -13.35 -1.71 4.46
N ASP A 79 -12.70 -2.34 5.44
CA ASP A 79 -13.28 -3.44 6.21
C ASP A 79 -14.22 -2.93 7.31
N LYS A 80 -14.96 -3.86 7.95
CA LYS A 80 -15.93 -3.54 9.00
C LYS A 80 -15.41 -2.58 10.06
N ALA A 81 -14.20 -2.85 10.59
CA ALA A 81 -13.58 -2.03 11.61
C ALA A 81 -13.38 -0.59 11.13
N LEU A 82 -12.88 -0.42 9.89
CA LEU A 82 -12.64 0.91 9.34
C LEU A 82 -13.92 1.62 8.89
N ILE A 83 -14.91 0.89 8.35
CA ILE A 83 -16.26 1.43 8.07
C ILE A 83 -16.80 2.06 9.34
N ASP A 84 -16.72 1.33 10.46
CA ASP A 84 -17.30 1.79 11.71
C ASP A 84 -16.56 2.99 12.29
N ALA A 85 -15.24 2.96 12.26
CA ALA A 85 -14.38 4.04 12.72
C ALA A 85 -14.64 5.33 11.92
N THR A 86 -14.56 5.23 10.59
CA THR A 86 -14.63 6.39 9.71
C THR A 86 -16.01 7.02 9.70
N ASP A 87 -17.08 6.23 9.77
CA ASP A 87 -18.42 6.76 9.83
C ASP A 87 -18.76 7.35 11.21
N ASN A 88 -18.19 6.82 12.31
CA ASN A 88 -18.31 7.45 13.64
C ASN A 88 -17.65 8.83 13.67
N PHE A 89 -16.51 8.96 12.99
CA PHE A 89 -15.73 10.19 12.94
C PHE A 89 -16.33 11.24 11.97
N SER A 90 -16.65 10.82 10.75
CA SER A 90 -17.05 11.71 9.64
C SER A 90 -18.56 11.81 9.42
N LYS A 91 -19.34 10.84 9.91
CA LYS A 91 -20.80 10.72 9.68
C LYS A 91 -21.16 10.74 8.20
N ALA A 92 -20.38 10.04 7.37
CA ALA A 92 -20.50 9.99 5.92
C ALA A 92 -21.75 9.21 5.44
N GLY A 93 -22.41 8.45 6.31
CA GLY A 93 -23.59 7.64 6.01
C GLY A 93 -23.23 6.29 5.39
N TYR A 94 -22.15 5.66 5.87
CA TYR A 94 -21.72 4.36 5.36
C TYR A 94 -22.64 3.21 5.80
N PRO A 95 -22.77 2.14 5.00
CA PRO A 95 -23.59 0.98 5.34
C PRO A 95 -22.94 0.18 6.47
N ARG A 96 -23.42 0.38 7.70
CA ARG A 96 -22.90 -0.23 8.93
C ARG A 96 -23.11 -1.74 9.04
N ASP A 97 -23.96 -2.29 8.19
CA ASP A 97 -24.25 -3.72 8.06
C ASP A 97 -23.32 -4.43 7.07
N ALA A 98 -22.49 -3.69 6.34
CA ALA A 98 -21.52 -4.26 5.41
C ALA A 98 -20.24 -4.73 6.12
N GLU A 99 -19.74 -5.91 5.76
CA GLU A 99 -18.44 -6.44 6.20
C GLU A 99 -17.28 -5.87 5.38
N LEU A 100 -17.56 -5.47 4.14
CA LEU A 100 -16.64 -4.76 3.27
C LEU A 100 -17.38 -3.67 2.49
N LEU A 101 -16.75 -2.50 2.40
CA LEU A 101 -17.23 -1.36 1.63
C LEU A 101 -16.26 -1.10 0.49
N VAL A 102 -16.78 -0.94 -0.73
CA VAL A 102 -16.02 -0.55 -1.92
C VAL A 102 -16.51 0.84 -2.38
N ILE A 103 -15.58 1.76 -2.58
CA ILE A 103 -15.84 3.05 -3.24
C ILE A 103 -15.22 2.97 -4.63
N VAL A 104 -16.02 3.20 -5.68
CA VAL A 104 -15.55 3.24 -7.07
C VAL A 104 -15.81 4.63 -7.63
N GLU A 105 -14.76 5.35 -8.02
CA GLU A 105 -14.86 6.65 -8.68
C GLU A 105 -14.50 6.53 -10.16
N LEU A 106 -15.35 7.10 -11.01
CA LEU A 106 -15.24 7.08 -12.46
C LEU A 106 -15.26 8.52 -12.96
N ASP A 107 -14.36 8.83 -13.88
CA ASP A 107 -14.27 10.12 -14.54
C ASP A 107 -14.16 9.98 -16.07
N GLY A 108 -14.45 11.06 -16.78
CA GLY A 108 -14.48 11.07 -18.25
C GLY A 108 -15.59 11.95 -18.79
N THR A 109 -16.11 11.61 -19.97
CA THR A 109 -17.33 12.21 -20.52
C THR A 109 -18.58 11.67 -19.81
N GLU A 110 -19.70 12.39 -19.90
CA GLU A 110 -20.94 11.94 -19.27
C GLU A 110 -21.42 10.58 -19.79
N SER A 111 -21.29 10.33 -21.10
CA SER A 111 -21.67 9.04 -21.71
C SER A 111 -20.82 7.89 -21.17
N GLU A 112 -19.50 8.05 -21.14
CA GLU A 112 -18.56 7.02 -20.66
C GLU A 112 -18.82 6.68 -19.19
N VAL A 113 -18.90 7.69 -18.32
CA VAL A 113 -19.13 7.48 -16.89
C VAL A 113 -20.47 6.80 -16.63
N ASN A 114 -21.53 7.19 -17.35
CA ASN A 114 -22.84 6.54 -17.20
C ASN A 114 -22.84 5.07 -17.65
N GLU A 115 -22.07 4.72 -18.69
CA GLU A 115 -21.93 3.33 -19.14
C GLU A 115 -21.11 2.50 -18.12
N LEU A 116 -19.98 3.04 -17.65
CA LEU A 116 -19.14 2.36 -16.67
C LEU A 116 -19.86 2.14 -15.33
N LEU A 117 -20.65 3.11 -14.87
CA LEU A 117 -21.46 2.96 -13.65
C LEU A 117 -22.50 1.83 -13.78
N LYS A 118 -23.09 1.63 -14.96
CA LYS A 118 -24.01 0.51 -15.20
C LYS A 118 -23.28 -0.82 -15.06
N LYS A 119 -22.12 -0.97 -15.70
CA LYS A 119 -21.29 -2.19 -15.61
C LYS A 119 -20.84 -2.46 -14.16
N VAL A 120 -20.36 -1.43 -13.45
CA VAL A 120 -20.00 -1.54 -12.02
C VAL A 120 -21.21 -1.98 -11.19
N SER A 121 -22.40 -1.43 -11.44
CA SER A 121 -23.62 -1.80 -10.74
C SER A 121 -24.04 -3.26 -11.00
N GLU A 122 -23.86 -3.74 -12.23
CA GLU A 122 -24.14 -5.12 -12.61
C GLU A 122 -23.17 -6.09 -11.92
N ILE A 123 -21.87 -5.78 -11.92
CA ILE A 123 -20.84 -6.57 -11.23
C ILE A 123 -21.09 -6.60 -9.72
N ALA A 124 -21.42 -5.46 -9.11
CA ALA A 124 -21.74 -5.39 -7.69
C ALA A 124 -22.93 -6.28 -7.31
N LYS A 125 -24.01 -6.25 -8.10
CA LYS A 125 -25.19 -7.09 -7.88
C LYS A 125 -24.90 -8.57 -8.11
N LYS A 126 -24.12 -8.91 -9.14
CA LYS A 126 -23.67 -10.28 -9.42
C LYS A 126 -22.88 -10.86 -8.24
N ASN A 127 -22.13 -10.02 -7.53
CA ASN A 127 -21.36 -10.37 -6.34
C ASN A 127 -22.13 -10.08 -5.03
N ASN A 128 -23.48 -10.11 -5.06
CA ASN A 128 -24.36 -10.01 -3.89
C ASN A 128 -24.15 -8.77 -3.01
N CYS A 129 -23.89 -7.59 -3.59
CA CYS A 129 -23.82 -6.36 -2.79
C CYS A 129 -25.08 -6.18 -1.92
N SER A 130 -24.90 -5.88 -0.63
CA SER A 130 -25.99 -5.60 0.30
C SER A 130 -26.54 -4.17 0.14
N SER A 131 -25.70 -3.26 -0.36
CA SER A 131 -26.10 -1.88 -0.66
C SER A 131 -25.33 -1.34 -1.86
N LEU A 132 -25.98 -0.49 -2.64
CA LEU A 132 -25.38 0.20 -3.79
C LEU A 132 -25.96 1.60 -3.90
N LYS A 133 -25.10 2.61 -3.76
CA LYS A 133 -25.49 4.02 -3.84
C LYS A 133 -24.63 4.76 -4.84
N LEU A 134 -25.26 5.34 -5.86
CA LEU A 134 -24.59 6.16 -6.85
C LEU A 134 -24.72 7.64 -6.47
N SER A 135 -23.64 8.40 -6.57
CA SER A 135 -23.64 9.83 -6.27
C SER A 135 -24.53 10.60 -7.25
N LYS A 136 -25.51 11.35 -6.73
CA LYS A 136 -26.42 12.18 -7.54
C LYS A 136 -25.86 13.56 -7.85
N ASN A 137 -24.89 14.02 -7.07
CA ASN A 137 -24.26 15.32 -7.19
C ASN A 137 -22.88 15.32 -6.52
N GLU A 138 -22.14 16.41 -6.73
CA GLU A 138 -20.78 16.59 -6.19
C GLU A 138 -20.73 16.51 -4.66
N LYS A 139 -21.73 17.06 -3.96
CA LYS A 139 -21.78 17.02 -2.49
C LYS A 139 -21.85 15.59 -1.97
N GLU A 140 -22.68 14.75 -2.60
CA GLU A 140 -22.79 13.34 -2.24
C GLU A 140 -21.52 12.56 -2.59
N ARG A 141 -20.91 12.82 -3.76
CA ARG A 141 -19.60 12.25 -4.15
C ARG A 141 -18.53 12.56 -3.11
N LEU A 142 -18.40 13.82 -2.72
CA LEU A 142 -17.43 14.26 -1.71
C LEU A 142 -17.72 13.64 -0.33
N SER A 143 -18.99 13.45 0.03
CA SER A 143 -19.38 12.75 1.26
C SER A 143 -18.89 11.30 1.28
N PHE A 144 -18.97 10.58 0.14
CA PHE A 144 -18.45 9.21 0.06
C PHE A 144 -16.96 9.16 0.34
N TRP A 145 -16.20 10.16 -0.12
CA TRP A 145 -14.75 10.23 0.11
C TRP A 145 -14.35 10.79 1.47
N ALA A 146 -15.22 11.56 2.12
CA ALA A 146 -14.91 12.19 3.41
C ALA A 146 -14.57 11.15 4.48
N GLY A 147 -15.34 10.05 4.57
CA GLY A 147 -15.04 8.98 5.52
C GLY A 147 -13.72 8.26 5.21
N ARG A 148 -13.47 7.92 3.94
CA ARG A 148 -12.22 7.29 3.49
C ARG A 148 -10.99 8.16 3.79
N LYS A 149 -11.09 9.47 3.59
CA LYS A 149 -10.02 10.44 3.94
C LYS A 149 -9.83 10.58 5.45
N ALA A 150 -10.85 10.25 6.24
CA ALA A 150 -10.79 10.25 7.69
C ALA A 150 -10.29 8.93 8.29
N ALA A 151 -9.85 7.94 7.49
CA ALA A 151 -9.37 6.64 7.98
C ALA A 151 -8.31 6.76 9.09
N PHE A 152 -7.22 7.47 8.83
CA PHE A 152 -6.12 7.65 9.79
C PHE A 152 -6.54 8.38 11.08
N PRO A 153 -7.19 9.56 11.04
CA PRO A 153 -7.63 10.21 12.28
C PRO A 153 -8.72 9.43 13.01
N ALA A 154 -9.57 8.67 12.29
CA ALA A 154 -10.57 7.81 12.92
C ALA A 154 -9.91 6.65 13.69
N CYS A 155 -8.88 6.02 13.13
CA CYS A 155 -8.09 4.99 13.83
C CYS A 155 -7.35 5.56 15.05
N GLY A 156 -6.76 6.76 14.93
CA GLY A 156 -6.14 7.45 16.07
C GLY A 156 -7.11 7.83 17.18
N ALA A 157 -8.43 7.80 16.94
CA ALA A 157 -9.44 7.98 17.98
C ALA A 157 -9.88 6.67 18.65
N MET A 158 -9.54 5.50 18.07
CA MET A 158 -9.93 4.18 18.58
C MET A 158 -8.90 3.56 19.52
N ALA A 159 -7.63 3.91 19.37
CA ALA A 159 -6.52 3.39 20.17
C ALA A 159 -5.48 4.48 20.45
N PRO A 160 -4.65 4.33 21.50
CA PRO A 160 -3.59 5.29 21.80
C PRO A 160 -2.64 5.50 20.62
N ASP A 161 -2.26 4.41 19.95
CA ASP A 161 -1.35 4.39 18.81
C ASP A 161 -1.89 3.47 17.71
N TYR A 162 -1.43 3.70 16.47
CA TYR A 162 -1.61 2.77 15.37
C TYR A 162 -0.33 2.67 14.54
N TYR A 163 -0.15 1.51 13.91
CA TYR A 163 0.97 1.21 13.05
C TYR A 163 0.47 0.85 11.65
N CYS A 164 0.80 1.71 10.69
CA CYS A 164 0.34 1.60 9.30
C CYS A 164 1.38 0.84 8.49
N MET A 165 1.03 -0.33 7.96
CA MET A 165 1.83 -0.95 6.90
C MET A 165 1.37 -0.44 5.54
N ASP A 166 2.26 -0.53 4.56
CA ASP A 166 1.98 -0.26 3.15
C ASP A 166 2.67 -1.35 2.35
N GLY A 167 1.90 -2.19 1.68
CA GLY A 167 2.40 -3.31 0.89
C GLY A 167 1.42 -3.62 -0.24
N VAL A 168 1.90 -4.20 -1.33
CA VAL A 168 1.08 -4.45 -2.52
C VAL A 168 0.92 -5.92 -2.75
N ILE A 169 -0.24 -6.34 -3.24
CA ILE A 169 -0.51 -7.70 -3.70
C ILE A 169 -1.06 -7.68 -5.14
N PRO A 170 -0.96 -8.80 -5.88
CA PRO A 170 -1.71 -8.94 -7.11
C PRO A 170 -3.21 -8.80 -6.83
N ARG A 171 -3.92 -7.96 -7.58
CA ARG A 171 -5.34 -7.59 -7.30
C ARG A 171 -6.26 -8.79 -7.04
N GLY A 172 -6.08 -9.89 -7.77
CA GLY A 172 -6.84 -11.14 -7.57
C GLY A 172 -6.56 -11.89 -6.26
N LYS A 173 -5.70 -11.35 -5.39
CA LYS A 173 -5.37 -11.87 -4.06
C LYS A 173 -5.98 -11.03 -2.93
N LEU A 174 -6.72 -9.96 -3.24
CA LEU A 174 -7.24 -9.02 -2.25
C LEU A 174 -8.07 -9.72 -1.15
N SER A 175 -9.07 -10.53 -1.53
CA SER A 175 -9.91 -11.27 -0.58
C SER A 175 -9.08 -12.20 0.31
N GLN A 176 -8.15 -12.94 -0.31
CA GLN A 176 -7.24 -13.84 0.40
C GLN A 176 -6.39 -13.09 1.43
N THR A 177 -5.81 -11.94 1.05
CA THR A 177 -4.94 -11.14 1.93
C THR A 177 -5.69 -10.57 3.13
N LEU A 178 -6.91 -10.05 2.95
CA LEU A 178 -7.73 -9.56 4.06
C LEU A 178 -8.03 -10.66 5.09
N LEU A 179 -8.37 -11.86 4.61
CA LEU A 179 -8.61 -13.02 5.48
C LEU A 179 -7.35 -13.45 6.23
N GLU A 180 -6.17 -13.39 5.59
CA GLU A 180 -4.90 -13.64 6.27
C GLU A 180 -4.59 -12.58 7.34
N ILE A 181 -4.83 -11.29 7.06
CA ILE A 181 -4.67 -10.20 8.04
C ILE A 181 -5.60 -10.41 9.25
N GLN A 182 -6.85 -10.85 9.04
CA GLN A 182 -7.75 -11.19 10.14
C GLN A 182 -7.24 -12.36 10.99
N LYS A 183 -6.65 -13.39 10.37
CA LYS A 183 -6.01 -14.50 11.12
C LYS A 183 -4.82 -14.01 11.93
N LEU A 184 -3.99 -13.14 11.34
CA LEU A 184 -2.83 -12.56 12.02
C LEU A 184 -3.27 -11.67 13.20
N SER A 185 -4.31 -10.86 13.03
CA SER A 185 -4.89 -10.06 14.12
C SER A 185 -5.29 -10.94 15.32
N LYS A 186 -5.92 -12.09 15.08
CA LYS A 186 -6.24 -13.09 16.13
C LYS A 186 -4.97 -13.72 16.74
N LYS A 187 -3.97 -14.05 15.91
CA LYS A 187 -2.69 -14.63 16.37
C LYS A 187 -1.93 -13.70 17.31
N TYR A 188 -1.84 -12.41 16.97
CA TYR A 188 -1.12 -11.41 17.76
C TYR A 188 -1.97 -10.77 18.87
N ASN A 189 -3.29 -11.00 18.84
CA ASN A 189 -4.26 -10.39 19.75
C ASN A 189 -4.19 -8.86 19.73
N LEU A 190 -4.12 -8.30 18.52
CA LEU A 190 -4.09 -6.86 18.26
C LEU A 190 -5.16 -6.52 17.20
N PRO A 191 -6.02 -5.51 17.44
CA PRO A 191 -6.99 -5.07 16.44
C PRO A 191 -6.31 -4.50 15.20
N VAL A 192 -6.95 -4.66 14.04
CA VAL A 192 -6.50 -4.08 12.77
C VAL A 192 -7.70 -3.56 12.00
N ALA A 193 -7.55 -2.39 11.39
CA ALA A 193 -8.50 -1.83 10.45
C ALA A 193 -7.84 -1.70 9.08
N ASN A 194 -8.56 -1.98 8.00
CA ASN A 194 -7.96 -2.07 6.66
C ASN A 194 -8.55 -1.01 5.72
N CYS A 195 -7.71 -0.16 5.13
CA CYS A 195 -8.05 0.61 3.91
C CYS A 195 -7.12 0.26 2.77
N PHE A 196 -7.64 -0.16 1.61
CA PHE A 196 -6.79 -0.50 0.47
C PHE A 196 -7.15 0.35 -0.75
N HIS A 197 -6.15 0.67 -1.55
CA HIS A 197 -6.31 1.06 -2.94
C HIS A 197 -6.53 -0.22 -3.76
N ALA A 198 -7.78 -0.69 -3.83
CA ALA A 198 -8.11 -1.94 -4.51
C ALA A 198 -7.80 -1.89 -6.02
N GLY A 199 -7.73 -0.69 -6.61
CA GLY A 199 -7.42 -0.48 -8.03
C GLY A 199 -6.00 -0.89 -8.45
N ASP A 200 -5.03 -0.81 -7.54
CA ASP A 200 -3.64 -1.20 -7.78
C ASP A 200 -3.15 -2.32 -6.85
N GLY A 201 -3.95 -2.69 -5.85
CA GLY A 201 -3.63 -3.76 -4.91
C GLY A 201 -2.79 -3.29 -3.73
N ASN A 202 -2.66 -1.97 -3.50
CA ASN A 202 -1.95 -1.41 -2.37
C ASN A 202 -2.79 -1.44 -1.08
N LEU A 203 -2.20 -1.96 0.00
CA LEU A 203 -2.85 -2.27 1.27
C LEU A 203 -2.37 -1.32 2.36
N HIS A 204 -3.29 -0.76 3.16
CA HIS A 204 -2.95 -0.03 4.39
C HIS A 204 -3.63 -0.63 5.62
N PRO A 205 -3.12 -1.76 6.17
CA PRO A 205 -3.57 -2.25 7.46
C PRO A 205 -3.03 -1.35 8.57
N LEU A 206 -3.95 -0.89 9.42
CA LEU A 206 -3.73 -0.01 10.55
C LEU A 206 -3.84 -0.85 11.82
N ILE A 207 -2.71 -1.37 12.31
CA ILE A 207 -2.63 -2.18 13.53
C ILE A 207 -2.76 -1.24 14.73
N MET A 208 -3.77 -1.43 15.56
CA MET A 208 -4.03 -0.59 16.73
C MET A 208 -3.38 -1.18 17.98
N PHE A 209 -2.69 -0.35 18.78
CA PHE A 209 -1.95 -0.80 19.95
C PHE A 209 -1.72 0.34 20.95
N ASP A 210 -1.14 0.01 22.11
CA ASP A 210 -0.59 0.98 23.07
C ASP A 210 0.94 0.96 23.00
N GLY A 211 1.56 2.04 22.53
CA GLY A 211 3.01 2.15 22.38
C GLY A 211 3.77 2.29 23.71
N SER A 212 3.07 2.56 24.80
CA SER A 212 3.65 2.53 26.15
C SER A 212 3.84 1.11 26.69
N ASP A 213 3.09 0.14 26.14
CA ASP A 213 3.23 -1.29 26.42
C ASP A 213 4.27 -1.91 25.48
N LYS A 214 5.44 -2.23 26.03
CA LYS A 214 6.58 -2.80 25.27
C LYS A 214 6.25 -4.13 24.58
N GLU A 215 5.37 -4.94 25.16
CA GLU A 215 5.00 -6.23 24.58
C GLU A 215 4.01 -6.03 23.42
N GLN A 216 3.08 -5.08 23.54
CA GLN A 216 2.24 -4.70 22.41
C GLN A 216 3.07 -4.10 21.28
N LEU A 217 4.00 -3.19 21.56
CA LEU A 217 4.90 -2.63 20.55
C LEU A 217 5.65 -3.72 19.79
N ARG A 218 6.29 -4.67 20.51
CA ARG A 218 7.00 -5.80 19.89
C ARG A 218 6.08 -6.65 19.02
N LYS A 219 4.88 -7.00 19.51
CA LYS A 219 3.89 -7.76 18.74
C LYS A 219 3.40 -7.01 17.51
N THR A 220 3.25 -5.69 17.61
CA THR A 220 2.84 -4.81 16.51
C THR A 220 3.89 -4.80 15.40
N GLU A 221 5.18 -4.68 15.76
CA GLU A 221 6.28 -4.77 14.79
C GLU A 221 6.34 -6.14 14.11
N GLU A 222 6.19 -7.23 14.87
CA GLU A 222 6.16 -8.60 14.32
C GLU A 222 4.94 -8.84 13.43
N PHE A 223 3.77 -8.34 13.83
CA PHE A 223 2.54 -8.43 13.04
C PHE A 223 2.70 -7.66 11.73
N GLY A 224 3.18 -6.42 11.77
CA GLY A 224 3.45 -5.61 10.58
C GLY A 224 4.42 -6.31 9.61
N ALA A 225 5.52 -6.84 10.13
CA ALA A 225 6.48 -7.60 9.32
C ALA A 225 5.85 -8.85 8.67
N GLU A 226 5.02 -9.60 9.39
CA GLU A 226 4.34 -10.78 8.83
C GLU A 226 3.29 -10.42 7.77
N ILE A 227 2.64 -9.26 7.86
CA ILE A 227 1.77 -8.73 6.79
C ILE A 227 2.61 -8.50 5.53
N LEU A 228 3.73 -7.78 5.62
CA LEU A 228 4.57 -7.46 4.46
C LEU A 228 5.17 -8.72 3.83
N LYS A 229 5.63 -9.68 4.64
CA LYS A 229 6.05 -11.01 4.15
C LYS A 229 4.91 -11.76 3.48
N THR A 230 3.68 -11.64 3.98
CA THR A 230 2.50 -12.22 3.32
C THR A 230 2.29 -11.61 1.95
N CYS A 231 2.47 -10.30 1.80
CA CYS A 231 2.37 -9.62 0.51
C CYS A 231 3.36 -10.23 -0.50
N VAL A 232 4.63 -10.36 -0.11
CA VAL A 232 5.67 -10.97 -0.96
C VAL A 232 5.34 -12.44 -1.30
N ARG A 233 4.94 -13.25 -0.31
CA ARG A 233 4.55 -14.66 -0.54
C ARG A 233 3.40 -14.81 -1.54
N LEU A 234 2.51 -13.82 -1.63
CA LEU A 234 1.39 -13.80 -2.57
C LEU A 234 1.76 -13.22 -3.95
N GLY A 235 3.04 -12.93 -4.20
CA GLY A 235 3.55 -12.36 -5.45
C GLY A 235 3.51 -10.83 -5.48
N GLY A 236 3.43 -10.21 -4.32
CA GLY A 236 3.39 -8.77 -4.12
C GLY A 236 4.74 -8.16 -3.70
N VAL A 237 4.70 -6.95 -3.14
CA VAL A 237 5.89 -6.19 -2.72
C VAL A 237 5.71 -5.59 -1.32
N ILE A 238 6.82 -5.33 -0.62
CA ILE A 238 6.82 -4.83 0.77
C ILE A 238 6.49 -3.34 0.90
N SER A 239 6.39 -2.59 -0.20
CA SER A 239 5.92 -1.20 -0.20
C SER A 239 5.23 -0.88 -1.51
N GLY A 240 4.08 -0.21 -1.42
CA GLY A 240 3.36 0.33 -2.57
C GLY A 240 3.71 1.79 -2.82
N GLU A 241 3.63 2.62 -1.79
CA GLU A 241 3.77 4.07 -1.97
C GLU A 241 4.62 4.79 -0.89
N HIS A 242 4.82 4.19 0.30
CA HIS A 242 5.51 4.87 1.42
C HIS A 242 7.04 4.77 1.35
N GLY A 243 7.56 3.86 0.52
CA GLY A 243 8.98 3.55 0.45
C GLY A 243 9.43 2.58 1.55
N ILE A 244 10.74 2.39 1.63
CA ILE A 244 11.40 1.45 2.53
C ILE A 244 11.89 2.15 3.80
N GLY A 245 12.56 3.30 3.64
CA GLY A 245 13.11 4.08 4.76
C GLY A 245 13.98 3.26 5.71
N ILE A 246 13.79 3.47 7.01
CA ILE A 246 14.42 2.64 8.06
C ILE A 246 13.51 1.46 8.41
N GLU A 247 12.20 1.71 8.40
CA GLU A 247 11.16 0.80 8.88
C GLU A 247 11.21 -0.56 8.19
N LYS A 248 11.20 -0.57 6.85
CA LYS A 248 11.08 -1.80 6.06
C LYS A 248 12.43 -2.31 5.56
N ARG A 249 13.52 -1.62 5.93
CA ARG A 249 14.89 -1.88 5.48
C ARG A 249 15.29 -3.34 5.67
N GLU A 250 14.98 -3.92 6.82
CA GLU A 250 15.33 -5.30 7.16
C GLU A 250 14.43 -6.34 6.47
N LEU A 251 13.36 -5.91 5.81
CA LEU A 251 12.47 -6.78 5.02
C LEU A 251 12.83 -6.79 3.54
N MET A 252 13.78 -5.97 3.09
CA MET A 252 14.24 -5.97 1.69
C MET A 252 14.71 -7.35 1.24
N CYS A 253 15.33 -8.14 2.14
CA CYS A 253 15.78 -9.50 1.83
C CYS A 253 14.63 -10.51 1.65
N GLU A 254 13.40 -10.16 1.99
CA GLU A 254 12.23 -10.99 1.67
C GLU A 254 11.87 -10.85 0.18
N MET A 255 12.08 -9.66 -0.39
CA MET A 255 11.71 -9.33 -1.77
C MET A 255 12.86 -9.51 -2.77
N PHE A 256 14.09 -9.23 -2.34
CA PHE A 256 15.28 -9.19 -3.18
C PHE A 256 16.32 -10.22 -2.75
N ASN A 257 16.97 -10.85 -3.70
CA ASN A 257 18.08 -11.77 -3.41
C ASN A 257 19.41 -11.01 -3.22
N ASP A 258 20.46 -11.72 -2.77
CA ASP A 258 21.78 -11.14 -2.52
C ASP A 258 22.35 -10.36 -3.73
N LYS A 259 22.13 -10.83 -4.95
CA LYS A 259 22.63 -10.15 -6.18
C LYS A 259 21.87 -8.86 -6.44
N ASP A 260 20.55 -8.87 -6.24
CA ASP A 260 19.71 -7.69 -6.42
C ASP A 260 20.09 -6.60 -5.40
N ILE A 261 20.33 -6.99 -4.15
CA ILE A 261 20.77 -6.08 -3.08
C ILE A 261 22.17 -5.54 -3.39
N GLN A 262 23.11 -6.41 -3.79
CA GLN A 262 24.46 -5.97 -4.13
C GLN A 262 24.47 -4.98 -5.29
N GLN A 263 23.68 -5.24 -6.34
CA GLN A 263 23.57 -4.34 -7.48
C GLN A 263 23.07 -2.94 -7.07
N GLN A 264 22.10 -2.86 -6.15
CA GLN A 264 21.61 -1.58 -5.62
C GLN A 264 22.67 -0.86 -4.78
N LEU A 265 23.43 -1.60 -3.97
CA LEU A 265 24.53 -1.06 -3.18
C LEU A 265 25.68 -0.53 -4.05
N ASP A 266 26.03 -1.24 -5.13
CA ASP A 266 27.08 -0.81 -6.07
C ASP A 266 26.71 0.51 -6.74
N ILE A 267 25.44 0.67 -7.12
CA ILE A 267 24.91 1.94 -7.65
C ILE A 267 25.05 3.04 -6.61
N LYS A 268 24.60 2.80 -5.37
CA LYS A 268 24.72 3.77 -4.27
C LYS A 268 26.16 4.21 -4.05
N GLN A 269 27.10 3.26 -4.02
CA GLN A 269 28.52 3.55 -3.83
C GLN A 269 29.11 4.35 -5.01
N SER A 270 28.68 4.07 -6.24
CA SER A 270 29.16 4.79 -7.43
C SER A 270 28.70 6.25 -7.47
N LEU A 271 27.53 6.57 -6.90
CA LEU A 271 26.95 7.92 -6.91
C LEU A 271 27.22 8.71 -5.61
N ASP A 272 27.54 8.02 -4.52
CA ASP A 272 27.81 8.59 -3.21
C ASP A 272 28.88 7.78 -2.46
N GLU A 273 30.11 7.83 -2.96
CA GLU A 273 31.28 7.09 -2.44
C GLU A 273 31.50 7.31 -0.92
N LYS A 274 31.18 8.51 -0.42
CA LYS A 274 31.34 8.88 0.99
C LYS A 274 30.12 8.55 1.85
N ASN A 275 29.07 7.99 1.26
CA ASN A 275 27.81 7.63 1.91
C ASN A 275 27.18 8.78 2.72
N LEU A 276 27.17 10.00 2.17
CA LEU A 276 26.65 11.21 2.82
C LEU A 276 25.15 11.41 2.58
N LEU A 277 24.61 10.85 1.50
CA LEU A 277 23.22 11.00 1.10
C LEU A 277 22.34 9.98 1.81
N ASN A 278 21.59 10.46 2.80
CA ASN A 278 20.58 9.73 3.56
C ASN A 278 21.05 8.37 4.12
N PRO A 279 22.18 8.33 4.86
CA PRO A 279 22.80 7.08 5.30
C PRO A 279 21.90 6.27 6.22
N GLY A 280 22.02 4.94 6.13
CA GLY A 280 21.30 4.01 7.00
C GLY A 280 19.83 3.82 6.65
N LYS A 281 19.40 4.13 5.42
CA LYS A 281 18.03 3.86 4.95
C LYS A 281 18.05 2.94 3.73
N VAL A 282 16.89 2.34 3.44
CA VAL A 282 16.56 1.44 2.33
C VAL A 282 17.35 0.13 2.30
N TYR A 283 18.68 0.16 2.33
CA TYR A 283 19.49 -1.06 2.19
C TYR A 283 19.77 -1.75 3.53
N PRO A 284 19.66 -3.09 3.61
CA PRO A 284 19.99 -3.86 4.82
C PRO A 284 21.42 -3.56 5.33
N ILE A 285 21.58 -3.54 6.65
CA ILE A 285 22.89 -3.40 7.28
C ILE A 285 23.34 -4.77 7.78
N LEU A 286 24.45 -5.30 7.25
CA LEU A 286 25.01 -6.64 7.52
C LEU A 286 25.02 -7.04 9.01
N LYS A 287 25.18 -6.07 9.91
CA LYS A 287 25.23 -6.27 11.37
C LYS A 287 23.96 -6.92 11.94
N LYS A 288 22.77 -6.58 11.43
CA LYS A 288 21.49 -7.10 11.95
C LYS A 288 20.98 -8.39 11.32
N CYS A 289 21.37 -8.72 10.08
CA CYS A 289 21.03 -10.02 9.48
C CYS A 289 21.61 -11.20 10.28
N VAL A 290 22.79 -10.98 10.90
CA VAL A 290 23.45 -11.95 11.80
C VAL A 290 22.81 -11.93 13.20
N GLU A 291 22.50 -10.75 13.76
CA GLU A 291 21.97 -10.60 15.12
C GLU A 291 20.50 -11.01 15.27
N GLU A 292 19.69 -10.93 14.20
CA GLU A 292 18.29 -11.43 14.19
C GLU A 292 18.17 -12.90 13.74
N GLY A 293 19.28 -13.63 13.65
CA GLY A 293 19.28 -15.07 13.35
C GLY A 293 18.87 -15.43 11.92
N ARG A 294 18.90 -14.48 10.97
CA ARG A 294 18.50 -14.67 9.57
C ARG A 294 19.62 -15.21 8.68
N VAL A 295 20.81 -15.47 9.23
CA VAL A 295 21.90 -16.20 8.53
C VAL A 295 21.74 -17.69 8.78
N HIS A 296 21.47 -18.45 7.71
CA HIS A 296 21.47 -19.91 7.75
C HIS A 296 22.91 -20.44 7.61
N VAL A 297 23.50 -20.89 8.73
CA VAL A 297 24.83 -21.51 8.74
C VAL A 297 24.68 -22.99 8.39
N HIS A 298 24.95 -23.36 7.13
CA HIS A 298 25.10 -24.76 6.76
C HIS A 298 26.51 -25.26 7.15
N LYS A 299 26.57 -26.35 7.91
CA LYS A 299 27.79 -27.13 8.17
C LYS A 299 28.96 -26.33 8.76
N THR A 300 28.70 -25.46 9.74
CA THR A 300 29.73 -24.76 10.55
C THR A 300 30.70 -23.85 9.77
N GLU A 301 30.51 -23.63 8.48
CA GLU A 301 31.30 -22.69 7.70
C GLU A 301 30.60 -21.32 7.66
N ASN A 302 31.21 -20.32 8.30
CA ASN A 302 30.79 -18.94 8.12
C ASN A 302 31.14 -18.51 6.69
N LYS A 303 30.13 -18.17 5.89
CA LYS A 303 30.28 -17.80 4.46
C LYS A 303 31.22 -16.59 4.23
N PHE A 304 31.47 -15.78 5.27
CA PHE A 304 32.37 -14.62 5.24
C PHE A 304 33.15 -14.49 6.57
N PRO A 305 34.26 -15.23 6.75
CA PRO A 305 35.02 -15.22 8.00
C PRO A 305 35.83 -13.93 8.21
N ASP A 306 36.15 -13.21 7.14
CA ASP A 306 37.08 -12.06 7.17
C ASP A 306 36.39 -10.71 7.37
N LEU A 307 35.07 -10.67 7.56
CA LEU A 307 34.36 -9.42 7.81
C LEU A 307 34.46 -9.03 9.30
N PRO A 308 34.99 -7.83 9.63
CA PRO A 308 35.08 -7.37 11.01
C PRO A 308 33.69 -7.21 11.62
N ARG A 309 33.53 -7.76 12.83
CA ARG A 309 32.29 -7.69 13.63
C ARG A 309 32.46 -6.76 14.82
N PHE A 310 32.64 -5.46 14.57
CA PHE A 310 32.62 -4.39 15.58
C PHE A 310 31.96 -3.15 14.99
#